data_AF-A0A800KUF2-F1
#
_entry.id   AF-A0A800KUF2-F1
#
_cell.length_a   1.000
_cell.length_b   1.000
_cell.length_c   1.000
_cell.angle_alpha   90.00
_cell.angle_beta   90.00
_cell.angle_gamma   90.00
#
_symmetry.space_group_name_H-M   'P 1'
#
loop_
_entity.id
_entity.type
_entity.pdbx_description
1 polymer ?
#
loop_
_entity_poly.entity_id
_entity_poly.type
_entity_poly.pdbx_seq_one_letter_code
_entity_poly.pdbx_strand_id
1 'polypeptide(L)' 'MEFKLKNTDGYARRGQLKFARGTIETPIFMPVGTYGSVKSLTPEELTGFGAQ' A
#
# COMPACT_ATOMS: atom_id res chain seq x y z
N MET A 1 -3.79 -1.65 14.17
CA MET A 1 -3.41 -0.83 13.00
C MET A 1 -2.83 0.45 13.56
N GLU A 2 -1.60 0.79 13.18
CA GLU A 2 -0.86 1.95 13.69
C GLU A 2 -0.36 2.77 12.51
N PHE A 3 -0.52 4.09 12.56
CA PHE A 3 0.03 5.01 11.58
C PHE A 3 1.16 5.83 12.19
N LYS A 4 2.31 5.88 11.51
CA LYS A 4 3.47 6.68 11.90
C LYS A 4 3.86 7.66 10.79
N LEU A 5 3.89 8.95 11.10
CA LEU A 5 4.42 9.98 10.22
C LEU A 5 5.96 9.97 10.32
N LYS A 6 6.66 9.87 9.17
CA LYS A 6 8.13 9.87 9.10
C LYS A 6 8.69 11.24 8.77
N ASN A 7 8.11 11.94 7.80
CA ASN A 7 8.54 13.27 7.40
C ASN A 7 7.42 14.04 6.70
N THR A 8 7.56 15.36 6.62
CA THR A 8 6.66 16.27 5.92
C THR A 8 7.44 17.26 5.06
N ASP A 9 6.91 17.57 3.89
CA ASP A 9 7.39 18.66 3.02
C ASP A 9 6.18 19.42 2.47
N GLY A 10 5.94 20.63 2.98
CA GLY A 10 4.68 21.35 2.78
C GLY A 10 3.48 20.50 3.19
N TYR A 11 2.56 20.22 2.25
CA TYR A 11 1.39 19.36 2.46
C TYR A 11 1.68 17.86 2.20
N ALA A 12 2.85 17.52 1.66
CA ALA A 12 3.23 16.14 1.42
C ALA A 12 3.62 15.45 2.73
N ARG A 13 3.20 14.19 2.88
CA ARG A 13 3.42 13.39 4.10
C ARG A 13 4.00 12.04 3.74
N ARG A 14 5.21 11.77 4.21
CA ARG A 14 5.79 10.43 4.20
C ARG A 14 5.39 9.71 5.48
N GLY A 15 4.70 8.59 5.37
CA GLY A 15 4.20 7.85 6.52
C GLY A 15 4.31 6.35 6.34
N GLN A 16 3.87 5.63 7.37
CA GLN A 16 3.94 4.17 7.42
C GLN A 16 2.72 3.64 8.18
N LEU A 17 2.03 2.65 7.61
CA LEU A 17 0.88 1.96 8.19
C LEU A 17 1.30 0.54 8.59
N LYS A 18 1.22 0.21 9.87
CA LYS A 18 1.55 -1.13 10.39
C LYS A 18 0.28 -1.95 10.65
N PHE A 19 0.25 -3.13 10.06
CA PHE A 19 -0.78 -4.15 10.22
C PHE A 19 -0.15 -5.44 10.75
N ALA A 20 -0.99 -6.39 11.20
CA ALA A 20 -0.50 -7.70 11.66
C ALA A 20 0.22 -8.47 10.54
N ARG A 21 -0.23 -8.30 9.29
CA ARG A 21 0.30 -8.99 8.11
C ARG A 21 1.45 -8.27 7.41
N GLY A 22 1.90 -7.12 7.91
CA GLY A 22 2.97 -6.35 7.29
C GLY A 22 2.84 -4.85 7.47
N THR A 23 3.76 -4.12 6.84
CA THR A 23 3.86 -2.68 6.96
C THR A 23 3.85 -2.05 5.57
N ILE A 24 3.01 -1.03 5.38
CA ILE A 24 2.81 -0.33 4.11
C ILE A 24 3.36 1.08 4.22
N GLU A 25 4.15 1.52 3.25
CA GLU A 25 4.68 2.87 3.19
C GLU A 25 3.71 3.82 2.46
N THR A 26 3.47 5.03 2.98
CA THR A 26 2.57 6.03 2.36
C THR A 26 3.36 7.23 1.83
N PRO A 27 2.95 7.88 0.73
CA PRO A 27 1.73 7.63 -0.06
C PRO A 27 1.81 6.36 -0.91
N ILE A 28 0.68 5.66 -1.06
CA ILE A 28 0.55 4.44 -1.88
C ILE A 28 -0.77 4.48 -2.65
N PHE A 29 -0.76 3.93 -3.87
CA PHE A 29 -1.96 3.68 -4.66
C PHE A 29 -2.29 2.19 -4.60
N MET A 30 -3.38 1.83 -3.91
CA MET A 30 -3.75 0.44 -3.71
C MET A 30 -4.61 -0.08 -4.88
N PRO A 31 -4.28 -1.25 -5.47
CA PRO A 31 -5.14 -1.87 -6.47
C PRO A 31 -6.44 -2.36 -5.83
N VAL A 32 -7.55 -2.23 -6.55
CA VAL A 32 -8.88 -2.65 -6.07
C VAL A 32 -9.21 -4.03 -6.63
N GLY A 33 -9.34 -5.01 -5.75
CA GLY A 33 -9.89 -6.31 -6.08
C GLY A 33 -11.40 -6.35 -5.87
N THR A 34 -12.14 -6.95 -6.81
CA THR A 34 -13.57 -7.22 -6.67
C THR A 34 -13.79 -8.72 -6.81
N TYR A 35 -14.60 -9.32 -5.93
CA TYR A 35 -14.81 -10.78 -5.87
C TYR A 35 -13.51 -11.59 -5.68
N GLY A 36 -12.57 -11.07 -4.87
CA GLY A 36 -11.34 -11.79 -4.52
C GLY A 36 -10.24 -11.76 -5.59
N SER A 37 -10.41 -11.01 -6.68
CA SER A 37 -9.38 -10.83 -7.71
C SER A 37 -9.25 -9.38 -8.14
N VAL A 38 -8.04 -8.97 -8.53
CA VAL A 38 -7.84 -7.74 -9.31
C VAL A 38 -7.99 -8.14 -10.78
N LYS A 39 -8.86 -7.45 -11.51
CA LYS A 39 -9.23 -7.84 -12.87
C LYS A 39 -7.99 -7.94 -13.76
N SER A 40 -7.84 -9.09 -14.40
CA SER A 40 -6.77 -9.39 -15.37
C SER A 40 -5.35 -9.47 -14.80
N LEU A 41 -5.16 -9.54 -13.49
CA LEU A 41 -3.82 -9.60 -12.87
C LEU A 41 -3.68 -10.77 -11.91
N THR A 42 -2.54 -11.46 -11.94
CA THR A 42 -2.17 -12.47 -10.92
C THR A 42 -1.56 -11.82 -9.67
N PRO A 43 -1.53 -12.52 -8.52
CA PRO A 43 -0.86 -12.03 -7.31
C PRO A 43 0.63 -11.68 -7.53
N GLU A 44 1.32 -12.45 -8.37
CA GLU A 44 2.73 -12.23 -8.68
C GLU A 44 2.92 -10.94 -9.49
N GLU A 45 2.05 -10.68 -10.48
CA GLU A 45 2.07 -9.44 -11.25
C GLU A 45 1.81 -8.22 -10.35
N LEU A 46 0.84 -8.32 -9.43
CA LEU A 46 0.56 -7.26 -8.46
C LEU A 46 1.77 -6.96 -7.57
N THR A 47 2.43 -8.00 -7.07
CA THR A 47 3.65 -7.86 -6.26
C THR A 47 4.79 -7.25 -7.08
N GLY A 48 4.94 -7.67 -8.34
CA GLY A 48 5.93 -7.14 -9.29
C GLY A 48 5.74 -5.64 -9.59
N PHE A 49 4.51 -5.13 -9.54
CA PHE A 49 4.21 -3.70 -9.66
C PHE A 49 4.39 -2.90 -8.37
N GLY A 50 4.84 -3.55 -7.27
CA GLY A 50 5.06 -2.90 -5.98
C GLY A 50 3.80 -2.76 -5.12
N ALA A 51 2.74 -3.53 -5.42
CA ALA A 51 1.61 -3.64 -4.50
C ALA A 51 2.02 -4.47 -3.26
N GLN A 52 1.69 -3.96 -2.07
CA GLN A 52 1.94 -4.59 -0.76
C GLN A 52 0.71 -4.54 0.13
#